data_AF-A0A3B3Y4Q3-F1
#
_entry.id   AF-A0A3B3Y4Q3-F1
#
_cell.length_a   1.000
_cell.length_b   1.000
_cell.length_c   1.000
_cell.angle_alpha   90.00
_cell.angle_beta   90.00
_cell.angle_gamma   90.00
#
_symmetry.space_group_name_H-M   'P 1'
#
loop_
_entity.id
_entity.type
_entity.pdbx_description
1 polymer ?
#
loop_
_entity_poly.entity_id
_entity_poly.type
_entity_poly.pdbx_seq_one_letter_code
_entity_poly.pdbx_strand_id
1 'polypeptide(L)'
;MLLARPIYGRTGNIGLQSGKGAAMVTAVAYRLATQHAERQRILDTLRLSREQLLEVKRRLTEEMARGLSKQTHDQTSVKMLPTYVRSTPDGTGRMCVNVEWGAFGENGELDDFCTEFDHAVDEASNFPGKQRYEKMISGMYLGEIVRHVLMDFTTKGLLFRGKLSERLKTRGIFETKFLSQIESDRLAMRQVRSILQHLGLTGSTCDDSVLVKEVCSVVGRRAAQLCGAGLAALVDKIRQNRNLNQMSITVGVDGTLYKTHPHFSRIMQETLQDLAPQCEVTFLKSEDGSGKGAALITAVACRLKSEQSL
;
A
#
# COMPACT_ATOMS: atom_id res chain seq x y z
N MET A 1 33.94 58.64 -1.18
CA MET A 1 34.99 59.34 -1.96
C MET A 1 36.00 58.26 -2.32
N LEU A 2 35.86 57.55 -3.44
CA LEU A 2 36.18 58.01 -4.78
C LEU A 2 35.09 57.67 -5.80
N LEU A 3 34.84 58.66 -6.64
CA LEU A 3 33.99 58.65 -7.84
C LEU A 3 34.82 58.15 -9.04
N ALA A 4 34.23 57.32 -9.88
CA ALA A 4 34.61 57.20 -11.28
C ALA A 4 33.34 57.21 -12.15
N ARG A 5 33.31 58.14 -13.10
CA ARG A 5 32.19 58.60 -13.93
C ARG A 5 31.75 57.59 -15.01
N PRO A 6 30.52 57.71 -15.56
CA PRO A 6 30.01 56.85 -16.61
C PRO A 6 30.55 57.26 -18.00
N ILE A 7 30.94 56.28 -18.80
CA ILE A 7 31.32 56.47 -20.21
C ILE A 7 30.04 56.37 -21.06
N TYR A 8 29.56 57.51 -21.54
CA TYR A 8 28.60 57.59 -22.64
C TYR A 8 29.34 57.38 -23.96
N GLY A 9 28.84 56.48 -24.82
CA GLY A 9 29.16 56.49 -26.25
C GLY A 9 29.46 55.12 -26.85
N ARG A 10 28.42 54.47 -27.37
CA ARG A 10 28.28 54.16 -28.80
C ARG A 10 27.02 53.31 -28.99
N THR A 11 26.13 53.84 -29.81
CA THR A 11 25.03 53.14 -30.48
C THR A 11 25.59 51.97 -31.30
N GLY A 12 25.80 50.83 -30.64
CA GLY A 12 25.97 49.54 -31.27
C GLY A 12 24.60 48.87 -31.28
N ASN A 13 24.07 48.65 -32.48
CA ASN A 13 22.81 47.98 -32.73
C ASN A 13 22.84 46.57 -32.10
N ILE A 14 22.40 46.45 -30.84
CA ILE A 14 22.20 45.15 -30.20
C ILE A 14 20.94 44.60 -30.86
N GLY A 15 21.16 43.78 -31.89
CA GLY A 15 20.10 43.08 -32.57
C GLY A 15 19.17 42.46 -31.52
N LEU A 16 17.87 42.72 -31.67
CA LEU A 16 16.79 41.96 -31.07
C LEU A 16 16.93 40.48 -31.49
N GLN A 17 17.86 39.75 -30.89
CA GLN A 17 17.78 38.30 -30.72
C GLN A 17 17.10 38.07 -29.36
N SER A 18 15.85 38.51 -29.23
CA SER A 18 14.63 37.75 -29.53
C SER A 18 14.02 37.30 -28.20
N GLY A 19 13.19 38.17 -27.63
CA GLY A 19 12.36 37.87 -26.44
C GLY A 19 11.46 36.64 -26.60
N LYS A 20 11.36 36.08 -27.82
CA LYS A 20 10.70 34.80 -28.10
C LYS A 20 11.41 33.60 -27.45
N GLY A 21 12.75 33.62 -27.36
CA GLY A 21 13.52 32.55 -26.71
C GLY A 21 13.32 32.51 -25.19
N ALA A 22 13.42 33.67 -24.54
CA ALA A 22 13.16 33.81 -23.10
C ALA A 22 11.70 33.50 -22.75
N ALA A 23 10.74 33.94 -23.57
CA ALA A 23 9.33 33.62 -23.39
C ALA A 23 9.03 32.13 -23.57
N MET A 24 9.65 31.46 -24.54
CA MET A 24 9.50 30.02 -24.78
C MET A 24 10.07 29.19 -23.61
N VAL A 25 11.27 29.52 -23.13
CA VAL A 25 11.88 28.86 -21.96
C VAL A 25 10.99 29.03 -20.71
N THR A 26 10.47 30.24 -20.48
CA THR A 26 9.55 30.52 -19.37
C THR A 26 8.25 29.73 -19.49
N ALA A 27 7.67 29.63 -20.69
CA ALA A 27 6.45 28.87 -20.94
C ALA A 27 6.64 27.35 -20.78
N VAL A 28 7.81 26.82 -21.16
CA VAL A 28 8.16 25.40 -20.94
C VAL A 28 8.36 25.12 -19.45
N ALA A 29 9.10 25.97 -18.74
CA ALA A 29 9.32 25.83 -17.30
C ALA A 29 8.01 25.88 -16.51
N TYR A 30 7.13 26.83 -16.84
CA TYR A 30 5.79 26.92 -16.24
C TYR A 30 4.98 25.63 -16.47
N ARG A 31 4.96 25.11 -17.70
CA ARG A 31 4.25 23.88 -18.04
C ARG A 31 4.77 22.66 -17.28
N LEU A 32 6.10 22.52 -17.18
CA LEU A 32 6.72 21.44 -16.42
C LEU A 32 6.39 21.54 -14.94
N ALA A 33 6.39 22.76 -14.37
CA ALA A 33 6.00 22.99 -12.99
C ALA A 33 4.53 22.64 -12.73
N THR A 34 3.61 23.03 -13.64
CA THR A 34 2.19 22.65 -13.51
C THR A 34 1.98 21.15 -13.62
N GLN A 35 2.68 20.46 -14.54
CA GLN A 35 2.61 19.01 -14.66
C GLN A 35 3.16 18.31 -13.41
N HIS A 36 4.26 18.81 -12.85
CA HIS A 36 4.83 18.28 -11.62
C HIS A 36 3.89 18.46 -10.43
N ALA A 37 3.31 19.65 -10.25
CA ALA A 37 2.35 19.92 -9.19
C ALA A 37 1.10 19.03 -9.32
N GLU A 38 0.64 18.78 -10.55
CA GLU A 38 -0.49 17.90 -10.79
C GLU A 38 -0.19 16.42 -10.47
N ARG A 39 0.97 15.91 -10.90
CA ARG A 39 1.43 14.57 -10.52
C ARG A 39 1.49 14.43 -9.00
N GLN A 40 2.05 15.43 -8.33
CA GLN A 40 2.23 15.41 -6.88
C GLN A 40 0.88 15.39 -6.16
N ARG A 41 -0.07 16.23 -6.59
CA ARG A 41 -1.43 16.27 -6.05
C ARG A 41 -2.13 14.91 -6.13
N ILE A 42 -1.97 14.18 -7.24
CA ILE A 42 -2.58 12.84 -7.38
C ILE A 42 -1.84 11.82 -6.51
N LEU A 43 -0.51 11.86 -6.45
CA LEU A 43 0.25 10.96 -5.57
C LEU A 43 -0.03 11.21 -4.09
N ASP A 44 -0.32 12.45 -3.70
CA ASP A 44 -0.62 12.80 -2.32
C ASP A 44 -1.95 12.20 -1.83
N THR A 45 -2.92 11.92 -2.73
CA THR A 45 -4.15 11.20 -2.33
C THR A 45 -3.88 9.75 -1.92
N LEU A 46 -2.78 9.17 -2.40
CA LEU A 46 -2.33 7.83 -2.06
C LEU A 46 -1.37 7.82 -0.86
N ARG A 47 -1.05 8.97 -0.26
CA ARG A 47 -0.17 9.05 0.91
C ARG A 47 -1.02 9.18 2.17
N LEU A 48 -0.77 8.31 3.14
CA LEU A 48 -1.44 8.35 4.44
C LEU A 48 -0.55 9.05 5.46
N SER A 49 -1.12 10.05 6.13
CA SER A 49 -0.53 10.68 7.31
C SER A 49 -0.58 9.73 8.51
N ARG A 50 0.26 10.03 9.50
CA ARG A 50 0.26 9.29 10.78
C ARG A 50 -1.11 9.33 11.48
N GLU A 51 -1.79 10.47 11.44
CA GLU A 51 -3.12 10.63 12.02
C GLU A 51 -4.16 9.74 11.34
N GLN A 52 -4.13 9.66 10.01
CA GLN A 52 -4.99 8.75 9.25
C GLN A 52 -4.70 7.28 9.59
N LEU A 53 -3.42 6.91 9.76
CA LEU A 53 -3.06 5.53 10.14
C LEU A 53 -3.52 5.17 11.58
N LEU A 54 -3.43 6.12 12.51
CA LEU A 54 -4.00 5.95 13.86
C LEU A 54 -5.52 5.77 13.81
N GLU A 55 -6.19 6.49 12.91
CA GLU A 55 -7.63 6.38 12.72
C GLU A 55 -8.04 5.04 12.11
N VAL A 56 -7.31 4.55 11.10
CA VAL A 56 -7.47 3.19 10.55
C VAL A 56 -7.32 2.13 11.64
N LYS A 57 -6.27 2.25 12.48
CA LYS A 57 -6.03 1.36 13.63
C LYS A 57 -7.20 1.41 14.63
N ARG A 58 -7.71 2.60 14.95
CA ARG A 58 -8.82 2.80 15.89
C ARG A 58 -10.10 2.14 15.36
N ARG A 59 -10.50 2.45 14.13
CA ARG A 59 -11.69 1.89 13.48
C ARG A 59 -11.63 0.37 13.38
N LEU A 60 -10.47 -0.20 12.99
CA LEU A 60 -10.31 -1.65 12.97
C LEU A 60 -10.42 -2.28 14.37
N THR A 61 -9.90 -1.60 15.41
CA THR A 61 -10.02 -2.06 16.80
C THR A 61 -11.48 -2.15 17.24
N GLU A 62 -12.29 -1.17 16.84
CA GLU A 62 -13.74 -1.12 17.11
C GLU A 62 -14.49 -2.20 16.35
N GLU A 63 -14.20 -2.40 15.06
CA GLU A 63 -14.82 -3.48 14.28
C GLU A 63 -14.44 -4.86 14.83
N MET A 64 -13.20 -5.07 15.29
CA MET A 64 -12.84 -6.32 15.99
C MET A 64 -13.59 -6.49 17.31
N ALA A 65 -13.88 -5.43 18.05
CA ALA A 65 -14.70 -5.51 19.27
C ALA A 65 -16.16 -5.85 18.93
N ARG A 66 -16.70 -5.26 17.86
CA ARG A 66 -18.04 -5.53 17.34
C ARG A 66 -18.16 -6.95 16.80
N GLY A 67 -17.16 -7.47 16.12
CA GLY A 67 -17.12 -8.85 15.60
C GLY A 67 -17.06 -9.93 16.68
N LEU A 68 -16.44 -9.64 17.82
CA LEU A 68 -16.43 -10.55 18.98
C LEU A 68 -17.74 -10.49 19.80
N SER A 69 -18.58 -9.47 19.59
CA SER A 69 -19.81 -9.25 20.34
C SER A 69 -20.99 -9.97 19.69
N LYS A 70 -21.77 -10.72 20.49
CA LYS A 70 -22.94 -11.48 20.02
C LYS A 70 -24.03 -10.58 19.40
N GLN A 71 -24.12 -9.33 19.83
CA GLN A 71 -25.15 -8.40 19.40
C GLN A 71 -24.82 -7.73 18.06
N THR A 72 -23.53 -7.60 17.75
CA THR A 72 -23.04 -6.77 16.63
C THR A 72 -22.33 -7.58 15.55
N HIS A 73 -22.05 -8.87 15.79
CA HIS A 73 -21.32 -9.76 14.88
C HIS A 73 -21.90 -9.78 13.44
N ASP A 74 -23.23 -9.80 13.31
CA ASP A 74 -23.87 -9.89 11.99
C ASP A 74 -23.75 -8.59 11.18
N GLN A 75 -23.58 -7.45 11.87
CA GLN A 75 -23.56 -6.10 11.27
C GLN A 75 -22.15 -5.55 11.04
N THR A 76 -21.10 -6.17 11.60
CA THR A 76 -19.72 -5.75 11.38
C THR A 76 -19.15 -6.29 10.08
N SER A 77 -18.20 -5.56 9.50
CA SER A 77 -17.42 -6.02 8.36
C SER A 77 -16.34 -7.03 8.78
N VAL A 78 -15.89 -7.01 10.05
CA VAL A 78 -14.79 -7.87 10.55
C VAL A 78 -15.35 -8.95 11.46
N LYS A 79 -15.52 -10.16 10.92
CA LYS A 79 -16.32 -11.21 11.57
C LYS A 79 -15.66 -11.85 12.80
N MET A 80 -14.33 -11.83 12.95
CA MET A 80 -13.68 -12.41 14.14
C MET A 80 -14.12 -13.86 14.43
N LEU A 81 -14.06 -14.71 13.41
CA LEU A 81 -14.56 -16.09 13.46
C LEU A 81 -13.71 -16.96 14.38
N PRO A 82 -14.29 -17.56 15.44
CA PRO A 82 -13.59 -18.54 16.25
C PRO A 82 -13.11 -19.71 15.38
N THR A 83 -11.81 -20.02 15.42
CA THR A 83 -11.28 -21.19 14.73
C THR A 83 -11.33 -22.39 15.66
N TYR A 84 -11.80 -23.52 15.13
CA TYR A 84 -11.78 -24.81 15.80
C TYR A 84 -12.50 -24.80 17.18
N VAL A 85 -13.83 -24.75 17.13
CA VAL A 85 -14.69 -24.85 18.32
C VAL A 85 -14.97 -26.33 18.62
N ARG A 86 -14.48 -26.86 19.74
CA ARG A 86 -14.82 -28.23 20.20
C ARG A 86 -15.84 -28.29 21.33
N SER A 87 -16.03 -27.19 22.03
CA SER A 87 -17.01 -27.03 23.08
C SER A 87 -17.52 -25.59 23.06
N THR A 88 -18.73 -25.37 23.56
CA THR A 88 -19.23 -24.03 23.81
C THR A 88 -18.26 -23.33 24.78
N PRO A 89 -17.83 -22.08 24.49
CA PRO A 89 -16.97 -21.34 25.39
C PRO A 89 -17.63 -21.23 26.77
N ASP A 90 -17.02 -21.79 27.81
CA ASP A 90 -17.49 -21.73 29.21
C ASP A 90 -16.89 -20.53 29.97
N GLY A 91 -16.15 -19.68 29.26
CA GLY A 91 -15.43 -18.54 29.82
C GLY A 91 -14.00 -18.86 30.28
N THR A 92 -13.53 -20.10 30.13
CA THR A 92 -12.15 -20.50 30.48
C THR A 92 -11.32 -20.78 29.22
N GLY A 93 -10.03 -20.43 29.26
CA GLY A 93 -9.07 -20.72 28.18
C GLY A 93 -8.90 -19.65 27.10
N ARG A 94 -8.25 -20.04 26.00
CA ARG A 94 -7.94 -19.19 24.85
C ARG A 94 -8.26 -19.94 23.56
N MET A 95 -8.73 -19.21 22.56
CA MET A 95 -9.07 -19.75 21.24
C MET A 95 -8.45 -18.88 20.16
N CYS A 96 -7.95 -19.51 19.10
CA CYS A 96 -7.48 -18.78 17.94
C CYS A 96 -8.69 -18.22 17.18
N VAL A 97 -8.58 -16.97 16.74
CA VAL A 97 -9.66 -16.27 16.02
C VAL A 97 -9.14 -15.92 14.63
N ASN A 98 -9.90 -16.32 13.61
CA ASN A 98 -9.70 -15.85 12.26
C ASN A 98 -10.38 -14.49 12.12
N VAL A 99 -9.56 -13.45 11.99
CA VAL A 99 -10.03 -12.06 11.98
C VAL A 99 -10.86 -11.77 10.72
N GLU A 100 -10.54 -12.39 9.58
CA GLU A 100 -11.11 -12.05 8.26
C GLU A 100 -11.06 -10.53 7.98
N TRP A 101 -9.96 -9.87 8.38
CA TRP A 101 -9.80 -8.41 8.27
C TRP A 101 -9.78 -7.87 6.83
N GLY A 102 -9.72 -8.75 5.82
CA GLY A 102 -9.76 -8.33 4.42
C GLY A 102 -11.05 -7.60 4.08
N ALA A 103 -12.14 -7.96 4.76
CA ALA A 103 -13.46 -7.34 4.66
C ALA A 103 -13.58 -6.01 5.42
N PHE A 104 -12.55 -5.53 6.11
CA PHE A 104 -12.60 -4.21 6.73
C PHE A 104 -12.86 -3.12 5.66
N GLY A 105 -13.79 -2.19 5.92
CA GLY A 105 -14.20 -1.16 4.97
C GLY A 105 -15.40 -1.53 4.09
N GLU A 106 -15.98 -2.73 4.20
CA GLU A 106 -17.18 -3.11 3.43
C GLU A 106 -18.43 -2.28 3.78
N ASN A 107 -18.51 -1.69 4.98
CA ASN A 107 -19.62 -0.81 5.36
C ASN A 107 -19.23 0.68 5.32
N GLY A 108 -18.15 1.02 4.63
CA GLY A 108 -17.69 2.40 4.48
C GLY A 108 -16.72 2.89 5.56
N GLU A 109 -16.23 2.01 6.44
CA GLU A 109 -15.29 2.37 7.51
C GLU A 109 -13.98 2.98 6.98
N LEU A 110 -13.67 2.77 5.70
CA LEU A 110 -12.44 3.19 5.04
C LEU A 110 -12.65 4.19 3.90
N ASP A 111 -13.86 4.69 3.67
CA ASP A 111 -14.17 5.52 2.50
C ASP A 111 -13.33 6.80 2.45
N ASP A 112 -13.05 7.41 3.60
CA ASP A 112 -12.20 8.60 3.72
C ASP A 112 -10.72 8.37 3.31
N PHE A 113 -10.30 7.11 3.24
CA PHE A 113 -8.92 6.71 2.91
C PHE A 113 -8.83 6.04 1.53
N CYS A 114 -9.96 5.74 0.91
CA CYS A 114 -10.04 5.17 -0.42
C CYS A 114 -9.89 6.27 -1.47
N THR A 115 -9.14 5.97 -2.52
CA THR A 115 -9.01 6.85 -3.69
C THR A 115 -9.88 6.38 -4.84
N GLU A 116 -10.06 7.23 -5.85
CA GLU A 116 -10.72 6.85 -7.11
C GLU A 116 -10.11 5.59 -7.75
N PHE A 117 -8.80 5.36 -7.55
CA PHE A 117 -8.10 4.17 -8.04
C PHE A 117 -8.52 2.90 -7.28
N ASP A 118 -8.72 3.01 -5.97
CA ASP A 118 -9.18 1.88 -5.14
C ASP A 118 -10.63 1.50 -5.51
N HIS A 119 -11.49 2.50 -5.75
CA HIS A 119 -12.85 2.27 -6.24
C HIS A 119 -12.86 1.61 -7.62
N ALA A 120 -12.04 2.09 -8.57
CA ALA A 120 -11.95 1.48 -9.90
C ALA A 120 -11.48 0.01 -9.85
N VAL A 121 -10.53 -0.31 -8.95
CA VAL A 121 -10.06 -1.69 -8.75
C VAL A 121 -11.15 -2.57 -8.13
N ASP A 122 -11.91 -2.04 -7.17
CA ASP A 122 -13.01 -2.75 -6.53
C ASP A 122 -14.17 -3.03 -7.50
N GLU A 123 -14.60 -2.01 -8.23
CA GLU A 123 -15.68 -2.10 -9.23
C GLU A 123 -15.36 -3.10 -10.34
N ALA A 124 -14.09 -3.17 -10.77
CA ALA A 124 -13.64 -4.13 -11.79
C ALA A 124 -13.31 -5.52 -11.23
N SER A 125 -13.40 -5.73 -9.90
CA SER A 125 -13.08 -7.01 -9.27
C SER A 125 -14.19 -8.05 -9.45
N ASN A 126 -13.90 -9.31 -9.11
CA ASN A 126 -14.90 -10.38 -9.18
C ASN A 126 -16.01 -10.22 -8.14
N PHE A 127 -15.73 -9.48 -7.05
CA PHE A 127 -16.65 -9.26 -5.94
C PHE A 127 -16.61 -7.78 -5.54
N PRO A 128 -17.26 -6.88 -6.29
CA PRO A 128 -17.34 -5.47 -5.95
C PRO A 128 -17.95 -5.25 -4.57
N GLY A 129 -17.43 -4.28 -3.81
CA GLY A 129 -17.85 -3.98 -2.44
C GLY A 129 -17.38 -5.01 -1.41
N LYS A 130 -16.61 -6.03 -1.80
CA LYS A 130 -16.04 -7.05 -0.89
C LYS A 130 -14.55 -6.94 -0.72
N GLN A 131 -14.01 -7.39 0.40
CA GLN A 131 -12.56 -7.44 0.67
C GLN A 131 -11.86 -6.07 0.45
N ARG A 132 -12.52 -4.98 0.84
CA ARG A 132 -12.09 -3.59 0.54
C ARG A 132 -10.69 -3.30 1.09
N TYR A 133 -10.39 -3.72 2.30
CA TYR A 133 -9.06 -3.56 2.90
C TYR A 133 -7.99 -4.44 2.23
N GLU A 134 -8.34 -5.69 1.90
CA GLU A 134 -7.43 -6.59 1.17
C GLU A 134 -7.02 -6.00 -0.19
N LYS A 135 -7.96 -5.37 -0.89
CA LYS A 135 -7.72 -4.73 -2.20
C LYS A 135 -6.70 -3.59 -2.15
N MET A 136 -6.54 -2.94 -1.02
CA MET A 136 -5.53 -1.89 -0.83
C MET A 136 -4.15 -2.41 -0.41
N ILE A 137 -4.02 -3.72 -0.12
CA ILE A 137 -2.82 -4.30 0.51
C ILE A 137 -2.23 -5.45 -0.30
N SER A 138 -3.06 -6.35 -0.80
CA SER A 138 -2.60 -7.65 -1.30
C SER A 138 -1.98 -7.54 -2.70
N GLY A 139 -0.98 -8.40 -2.96
CA GLY A 139 -0.27 -8.40 -4.23
C GLY A 139 -1.16 -8.59 -5.46
N MET A 140 -2.32 -9.23 -5.31
CA MET A 140 -3.31 -9.43 -6.38
C MET A 140 -3.86 -8.10 -6.92
N TYR A 141 -3.90 -7.05 -6.09
CA TYR A 141 -4.58 -5.79 -6.41
C TYR A 141 -3.65 -4.59 -6.52
N LEU A 142 -2.49 -4.58 -5.83
CA LEU A 142 -1.57 -3.43 -5.86
C LEU A 142 -1.12 -3.06 -7.29
N GLY A 143 -0.92 -4.07 -8.13
CA GLY A 143 -0.57 -3.86 -9.52
C GLY A 143 -1.67 -3.19 -10.34
N GLU A 144 -2.93 -3.48 -10.03
CA GLU A 144 -4.07 -2.81 -10.66
C GLU A 144 -4.22 -1.37 -10.20
N ILE A 145 -3.99 -1.08 -8.91
CA ILE A 145 -3.95 0.31 -8.41
C ILE A 145 -2.88 1.10 -9.17
N VAL A 146 -1.66 0.56 -9.27
CA VAL A 146 -0.59 1.18 -10.07
C VAL A 146 -1.05 1.39 -11.51
N ARG A 147 -1.62 0.36 -12.16
CA ARG A 147 -2.10 0.45 -13.54
C ARG A 147 -3.11 1.58 -13.72
N HIS A 148 -4.08 1.72 -12.82
CA HIS A 148 -5.09 2.78 -12.87
C HIS A 148 -4.47 4.18 -12.69
N VAL A 149 -3.52 4.36 -11.79
CA VAL A 149 -2.77 5.63 -11.64
C VAL A 149 -2.00 5.97 -12.92
N LEU A 150 -1.32 4.99 -13.52
CA LEU A 150 -0.58 5.21 -14.78
C LEU A 150 -1.51 5.55 -15.95
N MET A 151 -2.70 4.94 -16.02
CA MET A 151 -3.72 5.28 -17.01
C MET A 151 -4.21 6.71 -16.83
N ASP A 152 -4.49 7.13 -15.60
CA ASP A 152 -4.92 8.49 -15.29
C ASP A 152 -3.85 9.52 -15.66
N PHE A 153 -2.60 9.29 -15.25
CA PHE A 153 -1.45 10.12 -15.63
C PHE A 153 -1.29 10.22 -17.15
N THR A 154 -1.46 9.11 -17.85
CA THR A 154 -1.37 9.09 -19.31
C THR A 154 -2.51 9.89 -19.92
N THR A 155 -3.75 9.73 -19.44
CA THR A 155 -4.91 10.44 -19.97
C THR A 155 -4.82 11.96 -19.74
N LYS A 156 -4.22 12.38 -18.62
CA LYS A 156 -3.92 13.79 -18.31
C LYS A 156 -2.68 14.35 -19.03
N GLY A 157 -2.00 13.56 -19.87
CA GLY A 157 -0.80 13.98 -20.58
C GLY A 157 0.45 14.12 -19.69
N LEU A 158 0.41 13.56 -18.48
CA LEU A 158 1.49 13.62 -17.47
C LEU A 158 2.51 12.49 -17.66
N LEU A 159 2.15 11.41 -18.36
CA LEU A 159 2.98 10.23 -18.59
C LEU A 159 2.85 9.75 -20.04
N PHE A 160 3.89 9.12 -20.58
CA PHE A 160 3.91 8.50 -21.92
C PHE A 160 3.43 9.41 -23.05
N ARG A 161 3.70 10.72 -22.92
CA ARG A 161 3.30 11.76 -23.88
C ARG A 161 1.80 11.78 -24.18
N GLY A 162 0.97 11.37 -23.23
CA GLY A 162 -0.48 11.33 -23.41
C GLY A 162 -1.02 10.13 -24.18
N LYS A 163 -0.16 9.17 -24.56
CA LYS A 163 -0.54 8.06 -25.45
C LYS A 163 -0.85 6.80 -24.66
N LEU A 164 -2.13 6.56 -24.43
CA LEU A 164 -2.62 5.35 -23.77
C LEU A 164 -2.49 4.13 -24.70
N SER A 165 -1.65 3.15 -24.32
CA SER A 165 -1.46 1.93 -25.08
C SER A 165 -2.52 0.86 -24.75
N GLU A 166 -2.84 -0.02 -25.71
CA GLU A 166 -3.73 -1.17 -25.46
C GLU A 166 -3.20 -2.11 -24.37
N ARG A 167 -1.87 -2.19 -24.24
CA ARG A 167 -1.22 -2.94 -23.17
C ARG A 167 -1.53 -2.36 -21.78
N LEU A 168 -1.51 -1.03 -21.62
CA LEU A 168 -1.82 -0.39 -20.34
C LEU A 168 -3.30 -0.53 -19.94
N LYS A 169 -4.19 -0.69 -20.94
CA LYS A 169 -5.62 -1.00 -20.72
C LYS A 169 -5.86 -2.46 -20.33
N THR A 170 -4.89 -3.35 -20.52
CA THR A 170 -5.03 -4.77 -20.22
C THR A 170 -4.96 -5.01 -18.71
N ARG A 171 -6.05 -5.47 -18.12
CA ARG A 171 -6.14 -5.87 -16.70
C ARG A 171 -5.09 -6.95 -16.37
N GLY A 172 -4.42 -6.81 -15.24
CA GLY A 172 -3.43 -7.78 -14.74
C GLY A 172 -2.05 -7.68 -15.38
N ILE A 173 -1.81 -6.68 -16.26
CA ILE A 173 -0.49 -6.52 -16.91
C ILE A 173 0.61 -6.17 -15.90
N PHE A 174 0.27 -5.48 -14.81
CA PHE A 174 1.18 -5.18 -13.71
C PHE A 174 1.04 -6.22 -12.61
N GLU A 175 1.73 -7.35 -12.74
CA GLU A 175 1.83 -8.34 -11.65
C GLU A 175 2.69 -7.80 -10.48
N THR A 176 2.45 -8.33 -9.27
CA THR A 176 3.20 -7.96 -8.05
C THR A 176 4.72 -8.09 -8.22
N LYS A 177 5.19 -9.07 -9.01
CA LYS A 177 6.62 -9.27 -9.27
C LYS A 177 7.27 -8.03 -9.90
N PHE A 178 6.53 -7.30 -10.75
CA PHE A 178 7.05 -6.10 -11.39
C PHE A 178 7.17 -4.95 -10.40
N LEU A 179 6.25 -4.83 -9.43
CA LEU A 179 6.35 -3.84 -8.36
C LEU A 179 7.63 -4.08 -7.54
N SER A 180 7.85 -5.32 -7.09
CA SER A 180 9.06 -5.70 -6.36
C SER A 180 10.34 -5.46 -7.15
N GLN A 181 10.32 -5.72 -8.46
CA GLN A 181 11.45 -5.45 -9.33
C GLN A 181 11.70 -3.93 -9.46
N ILE A 182 10.70 -3.15 -9.86
CA ILE A 182 10.82 -1.70 -10.10
C ILE A 182 11.34 -0.95 -8.86
N GLU A 183 10.92 -1.36 -7.67
CA GLU A 183 11.33 -0.74 -6.40
C GLU A 183 12.69 -1.22 -5.86
N SER A 184 13.35 -2.16 -6.52
CA SER A 184 14.66 -2.66 -6.07
C SER A 184 15.73 -1.57 -6.08
N ASP A 185 16.41 -1.39 -4.94
CA ASP A 185 17.48 -0.41 -4.77
C ASP A 185 18.71 -0.69 -5.64
N ARG A 186 18.87 -1.95 -6.04
CA ARG A 186 20.01 -2.42 -6.85
C ARG A 186 19.80 -2.21 -8.35
N LEU A 187 18.60 -1.84 -8.79
CA LEU A 187 18.32 -1.65 -10.21
C LEU A 187 18.72 -0.27 -10.69
N ALA A 188 19.49 -0.23 -11.77
CA ALA A 188 19.69 0.98 -12.54
C ALA A 188 18.40 1.35 -13.29
N MET A 189 18.16 2.65 -13.49
CA MET A 189 16.97 3.15 -14.21
C MET A 189 16.78 2.54 -15.62
N ARG A 190 17.87 2.08 -16.24
CA ARG A 190 17.83 1.35 -17.52
C ARG A 190 17.07 0.03 -17.43
N GLN A 191 17.11 -0.66 -16.29
CA GLN A 191 16.41 -1.92 -16.07
C GLN A 191 14.92 -1.69 -15.82
N VAL A 192 14.55 -0.62 -15.10
CA VAL A 192 13.14 -0.18 -14.99
C VAL A 192 12.56 0.07 -16.38
N ARG A 193 13.30 0.79 -17.24
CA ARG A 193 12.88 1.00 -18.63
C ARG A 193 12.72 -0.31 -19.41
N SER A 194 13.62 -1.28 -19.22
CA SER A 194 13.50 -2.60 -19.84
C SER A 194 12.21 -3.30 -19.42
N ILE A 195 11.84 -3.26 -18.13
CA ILE A 195 10.58 -3.83 -17.64
C ILE A 195 9.39 -3.15 -18.33
N LEU A 196 9.37 -1.82 -18.40
CA LEU A 196 8.31 -1.08 -19.10
C LEU A 196 8.22 -1.46 -20.58
N GLN A 197 9.35 -1.64 -21.25
CA GLN A 197 9.39 -2.09 -22.64
C GLN A 197 8.85 -3.52 -22.81
N HIS A 198 9.16 -4.44 -21.88
CA HIS A 198 8.61 -5.80 -21.87
C HIS A 198 7.10 -5.81 -21.65
N LEU A 199 6.57 -4.86 -20.87
CA LEU A 199 5.13 -4.64 -20.70
C LEU A 199 4.48 -3.99 -21.93
N GLY A 200 5.25 -3.75 -23.00
CA GLY A 200 4.79 -3.13 -24.24
C GLY A 200 4.69 -1.61 -24.18
N LEU A 201 5.29 -0.97 -23.17
CA LEU A 201 5.37 0.49 -23.01
C LEU A 201 6.68 1.01 -23.63
N THR A 202 6.85 0.72 -24.93
CA THR A 202 8.13 0.87 -25.66
C THR A 202 8.57 2.33 -25.86
N GLY A 203 7.63 3.27 -25.84
CA GLY A 203 7.87 4.72 -25.95
C GLY A 203 8.31 5.40 -24.64
N SER A 204 8.53 4.65 -23.57
CA SER A 204 8.91 5.20 -22.25
C SER A 204 10.26 5.91 -22.27
N THR A 205 10.28 7.10 -21.68
CA THR A 205 11.46 7.94 -21.42
C THR A 205 12.09 7.62 -20.07
N CYS A 206 13.25 8.21 -19.76
CA CYS A 206 13.84 8.09 -18.42
C CYS A 206 12.93 8.71 -17.35
N ASP A 207 12.31 9.86 -17.65
CA ASP A 207 11.39 10.55 -16.74
C ASP A 207 10.13 9.71 -16.47
N ASP A 208 9.61 9.03 -17.50
CA ASP A 208 8.50 8.08 -17.33
C ASP A 208 8.89 6.94 -16.36
N SER A 209 10.11 6.41 -16.47
CA SER A 209 10.59 5.36 -15.56
C SER A 209 10.73 5.85 -14.12
N VAL A 210 11.16 7.10 -13.91
CA VAL A 210 11.20 7.72 -12.57
C VAL A 210 9.79 7.81 -12.00
N LEU A 211 8.84 8.31 -12.79
CA LEU A 211 7.46 8.49 -12.35
C LEU A 211 6.76 7.17 -12.08
N VAL A 212 6.96 6.14 -12.91
CA VAL A 212 6.42 4.80 -12.64
C VAL A 212 7.00 4.22 -11.34
N LYS A 213 8.31 4.38 -11.12
CA LYS A 213 8.95 3.94 -9.87
C LYS A 213 8.38 4.66 -8.66
N GLU A 214 8.12 5.96 -8.76
CA GLU A 214 7.49 6.75 -7.70
C GLU A 214 6.06 6.27 -7.41
N VAL A 215 5.24 6.04 -8.45
CA VAL A 215 3.87 5.49 -8.31
C VAL A 215 3.90 4.14 -7.59
N CYS A 216 4.79 3.22 -8.02
CA CYS A 216 4.96 1.93 -7.34
C CYS A 216 5.29 2.14 -5.86
N SER A 217 6.24 3.03 -5.56
CA SER A 217 6.68 3.27 -4.19
C SER A 217 5.61 3.88 -3.30
N VAL A 218 4.80 4.81 -3.80
CA VAL A 218 3.69 5.38 -3.05
C VAL A 218 2.63 4.32 -2.75
N VAL A 219 2.24 3.52 -3.76
CA VAL A 219 1.24 2.45 -3.59
C VAL A 219 1.74 1.36 -2.64
N GLY A 220 2.97 0.88 -2.84
CA GLY A 220 3.60 -0.16 -2.01
C GLY A 220 3.82 0.29 -0.58
N ARG A 221 4.24 1.54 -0.36
CA ARG A 221 4.35 2.15 0.98
C ARG A 221 2.99 2.22 1.66
N ARG A 222 1.96 2.75 0.99
CA ARG A 222 0.60 2.84 1.56
C ARG A 222 0.09 1.46 2.00
N ALA A 223 0.26 0.44 1.14
CA ALA A 223 -0.13 -0.94 1.42
C ALA A 223 0.58 -1.50 2.67
N ALA A 224 1.89 -1.27 2.79
CA ALA A 224 2.66 -1.69 3.95
C ALA A 224 2.24 -0.95 5.24
N GLN A 225 1.98 0.36 5.15
CA GLN A 225 1.52 1.17 6.27
C GLN A 225 0.13 0.75 6.76
N LEU A 226 -0.83 0.53 5.84
CA LEU A 226 -2.14 -0.02 6.17
C LEU A 226 -1.99 -1.36 6.88
N CYS A 227 -1.24 -2.31 6.30
CA CYS A 227 -0.97 -3.60 6.93
C CYS A 227 -0.38 -3.45 8.35
N GLY A 228 0.56 -2.52 8.54
CA GLY A 228 1.16 -2.20 9.84
C GLY A 228 0.15 -1.64 10.85
N ALA A 229 -0.72 -0.73 10.42
CA ALA A 229 -1.81 -0.20 11.24
C ALA A 229 -2.82 -1.28 11.65
N GLY A 230 -3.14 -2.19 10.74
CA GLY A 230 -3.98 -3.34 11.04
C GLY A 230 -3.36 -4.26 12.09
N LEU A 231 -2.06 -4.57 11.94
CA LEU A 231 -1.35 -5.41 12.90
C LEU A 231 -1.18 -4.70 14.25
N ALA A 232 -1.02 -3.38 14.26
CA ALA A 232 -0.95 -2.57 15.46
C ALA A 232 -2.26 -2.67 16.26
N ALA A 233 -3.41 -2.64 15.59
CA ALA A 233 -4.71 -2.84 16.23
C ALA A 233 -4.79 -4.23 16.90
N LEU A 234 -4.33 -5.27 16.21
CA LEU A 234 -4.35 -6.65 16.72
C LEU A 234 -3.47 -6.83 17.96
N VAL A 235 -2.20 -6.42 17.89
CA VAL A 235 -1.27 -6.62 19.01
C VAL A 235 -1.66 -5.79 20.23
N ASP A 236 -2.13 -4.55 20.04
CA ASP A 236 -2.62 -3.74 21.15
C ASP A 236 -3.90 -4.33 21.76
N LYS A 237 -4.81 -4.85 20.95
CA LYS A 237 -6.00 -5.55 21.47
C LYS A 237 -5.61 -6.75 22.33
N ILE A 238 -4.63 -7.55 21.91
CA ILE A 238 -4.13 -8.69 22.70
C ILE A 238 -3.49 -8.20 24.01
N ARG A 239 -2.69 -7.15 23.96
CA ARG A 239 -2.05 -6.54 25.15
C ARG A 239 -3.08 -6.02 26.14
N GLN A 240 -4.07 -5.28 25.65
CA GLN A 240 -5.16 -4.72 26.45
C GLN A 240 -6.02 -5.82 27.07
N ASN A 241 -6.38 -6.87 26.31
CA ASN A 241 -7.13 -8.02 26.83
C ASN A 241 -6.39 -8.75 27.96
N ARG A 242 -5.06 -8.67 27.99
CA ARG A 242 -4.21 -9.24 29.06
C ARG A 242 -3.92 -8.24 30.19
N ASN A 243 -4.45 -7.01 30.11
CA ASN A 243 -4.19 -5.90 31.04
C ASN A 243 -2.68 -5.63 31.24
N LEU A 244 -1.91 -5.67 30.15
CA LEU A 244 -0.47 -5.46 30.18
C LEU A 244 -0.08 -4.04 29.78
N ASN A 245 0.86 -3.43 30.50
CA ASN A 245 1.45 -2.14 30.13
C ASN A 245 2.41 -2.27 28.93
N GLN A 246 3.14 -3.38 28.85
CA GLN A 246 4.01 -3.75 27.73
C GLN A 246 3.83 -5.24 27.40
N MET A 247 4.00 -5.62 26.13
CA MET A 247 3.87 -7.02 25.70
C MET A 247 4.91 -7.35 24.63
N SER A 248 5.59 -8.48 24.80
CA SER A 248 6.38 -9.10 23.75
C SER A 248 5.57 -10.21 23.05
N ILE A 249 5.57 -10.24 21.72
CA ILE A 249 4.80 -11.20 20.92
C ILE A 249 5.52 -11.57 19.62
N THR A 250 5.39 -12.82 19.20
CA THR A 250 5.92 -13.29 17.92
C THR A 250 4.81 -13.45 16.89
N VAL A 251 5.00 -12.91 15.69
CA VAL A 251 4.08 -13.01 14.56
C VAL A 251 4.70 -13.90 13.48
N GLY A 252 4.04 -15.01 13.18
CA GLY A 252 4.36 -15.83 12.02
C GLY A 252 3.82 -15.17 10.76
N VAL A 253 4.66 -14.99 9.73
CA VAL A 253 4.32 -14.31 8.48
C VAL A 253 4.65 -15.16 7.26
N ASP A 254 3.76 -15.10 6.28
CA ASP A 254 3.92 -15.69 4.96
C ASP A 254 3.29 -14.76 3.90
N GLY A 255 3.61 -15.00 2.63
CA GLY A 255 3.11 -14.25 1.49
C GLY A 255 4.22 -13.71 0.60
N THR A 256 4.05 -13.88 -0.71
CA THR A 256 5.04 -13.48 -1.73
C THR A 256 5.38 -12.00 -1.65
N LEU A 257 4.39 -11.12 -1.47
CA LEU A 257 4.62 -9.68 -1.35
C LEU A 257 5.52 -9.35 -0.15
N TYR A 258 5.22 -9.89 1.03
CA TYR A 258 6.01 -9.67 2.24
C TYR A 258 7.45 -10.21 2.10
N LYS A 259 7.61 -11.38 1.46
CA LYS A 259 8.90 -12.05 1.31
C LYS A 259 9.80 -11.42 0.25
N THR A 260 9.22 -10.95 -0.87
CA THR A 260 9.97 -10.59 -2.08
C THR A 260 10.06 -9.08 -2.33
N HIS A 261 9.14 -8.28 -1.77
CA HIS A 261 9.18 -6.84 -1.97
C HIS A 261 10.29 -6.20 -1.13
N PRO A 262 11.14 -5.33 -1.72
CA PRO A 262 12.34 -4.81 -1.04
C PRO A 262 12.01 -4.00 0.23
N HIS A 263 10.90 -3.25 0.21
CA HIS A 263 10.58 -2.29 1.27
C HIS A 263 9.39 -2.66 2.15
N PHE A 264 8.56 -3.62 1.73
CA PHE A 264 7.23 -3.82 2.32
C PHE A 264 7.32 -4.25 3.78
N SER A 265 8.12 -5.27 4.07
CA SER A 265 8.28 -5.79 5.43
C SER A 265 8.83 -4.75 6.39
N ARG A 266 9.87 -4.00 5.97
CA ARG A 266 10.47 -2.93 6.77
C ARG A 266 9.47 -1.82 7.08
N ILE A 267 8.78 -1.27 6.07
CA ILE A 267 7.81 -0.18 6.27
C ILE A 267 6.65 -0.64 7.16
N MET A 268 6.15 -1.87 6.97
CA MET A 268 5.09 -2.43 7.79
C MET A 268 5.51 -2.53 9.26
N GLN A 269 6.72 -3.03 9.53
CA GLN A 269 7.29 -3.14 10.88
C GLN A 269 7.54 -1.77 11.53
N GLU A 270 8.09 -0.81 10.79
CA GLU A 270 8.29 0.57 11.26
C GLU A 270 6.94 1.21 11.63
N THR A 271 5.92 1.02 10.79
CA THR A 271 4.56 1.54 11.03
C THR A 271 3.93 0.89 12.26
N LEU A 272 4.06 -0.43 12.40
CA LEU A 272 3.60 -1.15 13.59
C LEU A 272 4.22 -0.59 14.87
N GLN A 273 5.54 -0.38 14.87
CA GLN A 273 6.27 0.11 16.04
C GLN A 273 5.87 1.55 16.41
N ASP A 274 5.64 2.43 15.43
CA ASP A 274 5.14 3.79 15.68
C ASP A 274 3.72 3.79 16.26
N LEU A 275 2.86 2.92 15.75
CA LEU A 275 1.45 2.91 16.13
C LEU A 275 1.17 2.10 17.40
N ALA A 276 1.98 1.09 17.73
CA ALA A 276 1.83 0.26 18.93
C ALA A 276 3.17 0.15 19.72
N PRO A 277 3.73 1.26 20.23
CA PRO A 277 5.06 1.28 20.85
C PRO A 277 5.16 0.48 22.15
N GLN A 278 4.03 0.06 22.72
CA GLN A 278 3.93 -0.77 23.92
C GLN A 278 4.04 -2.28 23.61
N CYS A 279 4.06 -2.65 22.33
CA CYS A 279 4.16 -4.02 21.86
C CYS A 279 5.51 -4.25 21.17
N GLU A 280 6.37 -5.07 21.76
CA GLU A 280 7.58 -5.56 21.10
C GLU A 280 7.20 -6.75 20.22
N VAL A 281 7.37 -6.62 18.91
CA VAL A 281 6.91 -7.64 17.95
C VAL A 281 8.07 -8.25 17.18
N THR A 282 8.24 -9.57 17.32
CA THR A 282 9.22 -10.35 16.55
C THR A 282 8.56 -11.05 15.37
N PHE A 283 9.11 -10.93 14.17
CA PHE A 283 8.54 -11.55 12.97
C PHE A 283 9.31 -12.80 12.55
N LEU A 284 8.61 -13.93 12.40
CA LEU A 284 9.17 -15.18 11.88
C LEU A 284 8.54 -15.54 10.54
N LYS A 285 9.37 -15.64 9.50
CA LYS A 285 8.92 -16.06 8.16
C LYS A 285 8.70 -17.56 8.14
N SER A 286 7.56 -18.02 7.60
CA SER A 286 7.35 -19.44 7.32
C SER A 286 8.03 -19.82 6.01
N GLU A 287 8.90 -20.83 6.01
CA GLU A 287 9.56 -21.34 4.78
C GLU A 287 8.62 -22.26 3.98
N ASP A 288 7.90 -23.17 4.66
CA ASP A 288 7.11 -24.25 4.05
C ASP A 288 5.59 -23.95 3.96
N GLY A 289 5.21 -22.67 4.05
CA GLY A 289 3.81 -22.26 4.05
C GLY A 289 3.02 -22.76 5.27
N SER A 290 1.75 -23.12 5.06
CA SER A 290 0.82 -23.53 6.13
C SER A 290 0.81 -25.03 6.42
N GLY A 291 1.50 -25.85 5.62
CA GLY A 291 1.42 -27.32 5.68
C GLY A 291 1.83 -27.91 7.03
N LYS A 292 2.95 -27.45 7.60
CA LYS A 292 3.40 -27.85 8.94
C LYS A 292 2.40 -27.46 10.03
N GLY A 293 1.80 -26.27 9.92
CA GLY A 293 0.77 -25.81 10.85
C GLY A 293 -0.50 -26.68 10.79
N ALA A 294 -0.96 -27.00 9.59
CA ALA A 294 -2.11 -27.89 9.40
C ALA A 294 -1.87 -29.30 9.97
N ALA A 295 -0.65 -29.85 9.79
CA ALA A 295 -0.27 -31.14 10.37
C ALA A 295 -0.26 -31.10 11.91
N LEU A 296 0.26 -30.04 12.53
CA LEU A 296 0.25 -29.88 13.99
C LEU A 296 -1.18 -29.75 14.55
N ILE A 297 -2.04 -28.96 13.90
CA ILE A 297 -3.47 -28.86 14.27
C ILE A 297 -4.12 -30.24 14.17
N THR A 298 -3.84 -31.01 13.12
CA THR A 298 -4.36 -32.37 12.94
C THR A 298 -3.84 -33.33 14.02
N ALA A 299 -2.56 -33.25 14.40
CA ALA A 299 -2.02 -34.09 15.47
C ALA A 299 -2.70 -33.79 16.82
N VAL A 300 -2.90 -32.50 17.14
CA VAL A 300 -3.67 -32.07 18.33
C VAL A 300 -5.15 -32.48 18.21
N ALA A 301 -5.71 -32.48 16.99
CA ALA A 301 -7.02 -33.04 16.67
C ALA A 301 -7.16 -34.48 17.15
N CYS A 302 -6.26 -35.33 16.67
CA CYS A 302 -6.24 -36.76 16.97
C CYS A 302 -6.00 -37.04 18.47
N ARG A 303 -5.00 -36.39 19.10
CA ARG A 303 -4.68 -36.61 20.53
C ARG A 303 -5.87 -36.31 21.45
N LEU A 304 -6.50 -35.16 21.26
CA LEU A 304 -7.64 -34.78 22.09
C LEU A 304 -8.87 -35.68 21.84
N LYS A 305 -9.02 -36.25 20.64
CA LYS A 305 -10.08 -37.23 20.35
C LYS A 305 -9.84 -38.55 21.11
N SER A 306 -8.59 -39.01 21.20
CA SER A 306 -8.25 -40.20 21.99
C SER A 306 -8.45 -39.99 23.49
N GLU A 307 -8.17 -38.79 24.01
CA GLU A 307 -8.36 -38.46 25.43
C GLU A 307 -9.85 -38.38 25.84
N GLN A 308 -10.77 -38.04 24.92
CA GLN A 308 -12.23 -38.02 25.17
C GLN A 308 -12.91 -39.40 24.98
N SER A 309 -12.18 -40.39 24.45
CA SER A 309 -12.68 -41.74 24.22
C SER A 309 -12.41 -42.69 25.40
N LEU A 310 -11.78 -42.17 26.46
CA LEU A 310 -11.46 -42.82 27.73
C LEU A 310 -12.37 -42.26 28.83
#